data_AF-A0A9P7YKP7-F1
#
_entry.id   AF-A0A9P7YKP7-F1
#
_cell.length_a   1.000
_cell.length_b   1.000
_cell.length_c   1.000
_cell.angle_alpha   90.00
_cell.angle_beta   90.00
_cell.angle_gamma   90.00
#
_symmetry.space_group_name_H-M   'P 1'
#
loop_
_entity.id
_entity.type
_entity.pdbx_description
1 polymer ?
#
loop_
_entity_poly.entity_id
_entity_poly.type
_entity_poly.pdbx_seq_one_letter_code
_entity_poly.pdbx_strand_id
1 'polypeptide(L)'
;MTLKTAHGFIDSYISKPWSSFRARESVDAGAGRYIFLEELSKVLYTTPDPVALGWEPINVSFTRRDNTAVLLENNWFLLARRPDIGAKLKAEVGKLVGKPRTYIQLRDLKYVRWLLNESFRVYPVPPINARTGRRDTTIPLVGGPDGKSLVFVLEVAYHTWAMHRLRVIYSEDEDEFVAER
;
A
#
# COMPACT_ATOMS: atom_id res chain seq x y z
N MET A 1 16.85 13.36 -1.93
CA MET A 1 16.51 13.87 -0.59
C MET A 1 17.50 13.25 0.40
N THR A 2 18.27 14.04 1.15
CA THR A 2 19.21 13.50 2.14
C THR A 2 18.49 13.19 3.45
N LEU A 3 18.92 12.15 4.18
CA LEU A 3 18.36 11.74 5.47
C LEU A 3 18.21 12.90 6.46
N LYS A 4 19.19 13.81 6.49
CA LYS A 4 19.17 15.02 7.33
C LYS A 4 17.99 15.96 7.02
N THR A 5 17.60 16.09 5.75
CA THR A 5 16.46 16.93 5.35
C THR A 5 15.13 16.29 5.74
N ALA A 6 15.02 14.95 5.66
CA ALA A 6 13.83 14.23 6.11
C ALA A 6 13.62 14.36 7.62
N HIS A 7 14.70 14.23 8.40
CA HIS A 7 14.66 14.39 9.86
C HIS A 7 14.28 15.80 10.26
N GLY A 8 14.97 16.81 9.71
CA GLY A 8 14.68 18.20 10.04
C GLY A 8 13.24 18.61 9.73
N PHE A 9 12.64 18.04 8.68
CA PHE A 9 11.22 18.25 8.40
C PHE A 9 10.35 17.67 9.51
N ILE A 10 10.54 16.42 9.91
CA ILE A 10 9.67 15.76 10.91
C ILE A 10 9.89 16.31 12.31
N ASP A 11 11.13 16.60 12.68
CA ASP A 11 11.46 17.25 13.94
C ASP A 11 10.72 18.60 14.07
N SER A 12 10.52 19.32 12.96
CA SER A 12 9.74 20.58 12.97
C SER A 12 8.24 20.40 13.24
N TYR A 13 7.69 19.20 13.01
CA TYR A 13 6.29 18.87 13.32
C TYR A 13 6.14 18.25 14.70
N ILE A 14 7.10 17.43 15.14
CA ILE A 14 7.11 16.81 16.46
C ILE A 14 7.47 17.82 17.57
N SER A 15 8.36 18.78 17.29
CA SER A 15 8.76 19.82 18.26
C SER A 15 7.68 20.88 18.51
N LYS A 16 6.58 20.88 17.74
CA LYS A 16 5.45 21.79 18.00
C LYS A 16 4.80 21.40 19.33
N PRO A 17 4.63 22.35 20.26
CA PRO A 17 4.06 22.07 21.56
C PRO A 17 2.70 21.38 21.43
N TRP A 18 2.49 20.28 22.14
CA TRP A 18 1.19 19.59 22.23
C TRP A 18 0.01 20.54 22.51
N SER A 19 0.25 21.60 23.29
CA SER A 19 -0.72 22.66 23.59
C SER A 19 -1.25 23.38 22.35
N SER A 20 -0.45 23.50 21.29
CA SER A 20 -0.87 24.10 20.01
C SER A 20 -1.88 23.25 19.24
N PHE A 21 -1.88 21.93 19.45
CA PHE A 21 -2.88 21.02 18.89
C PHE A 21 -4.18 21.03 19.71
N ARG A 22 -4.06 21.10 21.05
CA ARG A 22 -5.21 21.22 21.96
C ARG A 22 -6.05 22.49 21.72
N ALA A 23 -5.39 23.60 21.37
CA ALA A 23 -6.05 24.86 21.02
C ALA A 23 -6.85 24.80 19.70
N ARG A 24 -6.56 23.81 18.82
CA ARG A 24 -7.32 23.55 17.59
C ARG A 24 -8.50 22.62 17.82
N GLU A 25 -8.34 21.61 18.67
CA GLU A 25 -9.43 20.71 19.09
C GLU A 25 -10.61 21.48 19.72
N SER A 26 -10.37 22.57 20.44
CA SER A 26 -11.44 23.39 21.04
C SER A 26 -12.26 24.20 20.03
N VAL A 27 -11.80 24.35 18.78
CA VAL A 27 -12.48 25.13 17.73
C VAL A 27 -13.35 24.24 16.83
N ASP A 28 -13.09 22.94 16.77
CA ASP A 28 -13.70 22.00 15.82
C ASP A 28 -14.54 20.93 16.55
N ALA A 29 -15.48 21.39 17.38
CA ALA A 29 -16.34 20.56 18.24
C ALA A 29 -17.43 19.79 17.47
N GLY A 30 -17.02 18.93 16.56
CA GLY A 30 -17.84 17.89 15.93
C GLY A 30 -16.97 16.68 15.65
N ALA A 31 -17.15 15.59 16.42
CA ALA A 31 -16.47 14.30 16.28
C ALA A 31 -15.03 14.41 15.72
N GLY A 32 -14.09 14.80 16.60
CA GLY A 32 -12.72 15.21 16.25
C GLY A 32 -12.09 14.39 15.13
N ARG A 33 -11.69 15.10 14.06
CA ARG A 33 -11.02 14.50 12.90
C ARG A 33 -9.72 13.85 13.35
N TYR A 34 -9.62 12.52 13.25
CA TYR A 34 -8.38 11.79 13.54
C TYR A 34 -7.27 12.25 12.59
N ILE A 35 -6.23 12.87 13.14
CA ILE A 35 -5.03 13.26 12.40
C ILE A 35 -3.86 12.45 12.96
N PHE A 36 -3.36 11.51 12.16
CA PHE A 36 -2.30 10.57 12.56
C PHE A 36 -1.08 11.24 13.21
N LEU A 37 -0.62 12.39 12.68
CA LEU A 37 0.53 13.11 13.22
C LEU A 37 0.26 13.73 14.61
N GLU A 38 -0.99 14.07 14.90
CA GLU A 38 -1.40 14.63 16.21
C GLU A 38 -1.48 13.53 17.26
N GLU A 39 -1.94 12.34 16.88
CA GLU A 39 -1.94 11.18 17.76
C GLU A 39 -0.53 10.65 18.02
N LEU A 40 0.35 10.67 17.01
CA LEU A 40 1.76 10.34 17.23
C LEU A 40 2.45 11.32 18.16
N SER A 41 2.15 12.63 18.07
CA SER A 41 2.71 13.61 19.00
C SER A 41 2.24 13.36 20.44
N LYS A 42 0.95 13.03 20.65
CA LYS A 42 0.42 12.61 21.97
C LYS A 42 1.21 11.44 22.57
N VAL A 43 1.50 10.40 21.78
CA VAL A 43 2.24 9.19 22.22
C VAL A 43 3.73 9.47 22.46
N LEU A 44 4.33 10.36 21.67
CA LEU A 44 5.73 10.79 21.83
C LEU A 44 5.98 11.49 23.17
N TYR A 45 5.01 12.28 23.66
CA TYR A 45 5.15 12.95 24.97
C TYR A 45 4.97 12.00 26.17
N THR A 46 4.31 10.85 25.99
CA THR A 46 4.07 9.87 27.06
C THR A 46 5.09 8.73 27.08
N THR A 47 5.91 8.59 26.02
CA THR A 47 6.84 7.48 25.83
C THR A 47 8.30 7.94 25.95
N PRO A 48 9.19 7.20 26.65
CA PRO A 48 10.56 7.63 26.91
C PRO A 48 11.54 7.55 25.72
N ASP A 49 11.18 6.97 24.56
CA ASP A 49 12.03 6.92 23.37
C ASP A 49 11.43 7.69 22.18
N PRO A 50 11.74 8.99 22.06
CA PRO A 50 11.26 9.82 20.96
C PRO A 50 11.93 9.53 19.61
N VAL A 51 13.10 8.87 19.60
CA VAL A 51 13.83 8.61 18.35
C VAL A 51 13.16 7.49 17.58
N ALA A 52 12.77 6.40 18.23
CA ALA A 52 12.10 5.27 17.57
C ALA A 52 10.76 5.67 16.93
N LEU A 53 9.96 6.46 17.63
CA LEU A 53 8.65 6.95 17.17
C LEU A 53 8.73 8.03 16.08
N GLY A 54 9.85 8.77 15.99
CA GLY A 54 10.08 9.77 14.95
C GLY A 54 10.17 9.19 13.53
N TRP A 55 10.51 7.90 13.40
CA TRP A 55 10.62 7.19 12.12
C TRP A 55 9.29 6.64 11.60
N GLU A 56 8.33 6.37 12.48
CA GLU A 56 7.02 5.82 12.12
C GLU A 56 6.26 6.66 11.07
N PRO A 57 6.19 8.02 11.17
CA PRO A 57 5.61 8.84 10.11
C PRO A 57 6.32 8.72 8.76
N ILE A 58 7.64 8.56 8.75
CA ILE A 58 8.45 8.40 7.52
C ILE A 58 8.06 7.09 6.86
N ASN A 59 8.10 6.01 7.63
CA ASN A 59 7.83 4.66 7.14
C ASN A 59 6.43 4.57 6.55
N VAL A 60 5.42 5.13 7.23
CA VAL A 60 4.04 5.17 6.73
C VAL A 60 3.92 6.01 5.47
N SER A 61 4.56 7.18 5.42
CA SER A 61 4.48 8.09 4.26
C SER A 61 5.17 7.51 3.04
N PHE A 62 6.37 6.96 3.22
CA PHE A 62 7.18 6.36 2.17
C PHE A 62 6.48 5.14 1.58
N THR A 63 6.06 4.20 2.43
CA THR A 63 5.34 2.98 2.01
C THR A 63 4.09 3.30 1.20
N ARG A 64 3.35 4.37 1.57
CA ARG A 64 2.14 4.75 0.84
C ARG A 64 2.45 5.45 -0.48
N ARG A 65 3.39 6.39 -0.50
CA ARG A 65 3.67 7.21 -1.68
C ARG A 65 4.31 6.39 -2.79
N ASP A 66 5.37 5.67 -2.47
CA ASP A 66 6.18 5.01 -3.48
C ASP A 66 5.41 3.87 -4.14
N ASN A 67 4.74 3.03 -3.34
CA ASN A 67 3.94 1.94 -3.88
C ASN A 67 2.78 2.44 -4.76
N THR A 68 2.12 3.53 -4.35
CA THR A 68 1.01 4.12 -5.14
C THR A 68 1.53 4.77 -6.41
N ALA A 69 2.68 5.45 -6.36
CA ALA A 69 3.28 6.09 -7.53
C ALA A 69 3.67 5.05 -8.59
N VAL A 70 4.35 3.97 -8.19
CA VAL A 70 4.74 2.88 -9.09
C VAL A 70 3.52 2.18 -9.67
N LEU A 71 2.47 1.94 -8.86
CA LEU A 71 1.22 1.40 -9.37
C LEU A 71 0.62 2.29 -10.46
N LEU A 72 0.53 3.60 -10.21
CA LEU A 72 -0.02 4.54 -11.18
C LEU A 72 0.83 4.58 -12.46
N GLU A 73 2.16 4.58 -12.33
CA GLU A 73 3.08 4.53 -13.46
C GLU A 73 2.84 3.28 -14.33
N ASN A 74 2.72 2.10 -13.72
CA ASN A 74 2.40 0.86 -14.43
C ASN A 74 1.06 0.95 -15.17
N ASN A 75 0.04 1.54 -14.54
CA ASN A 75 -1.26 1.74 -15.18
C ASN A 75 -1.17 2.71 -16.37
N TRP A 76 -0.46 3.83 -16.25
CA TRP A 76 -0.26 4.76 -17.36
C TRP A 76 0.50 4.12 -18.52
N PHE A 77 1.54 3.34 -18.20
CA PHE A 77 2.31 2.58 -19.17
C PHE A 77 1.46 1.57 -19.95
N LEU A 78 0.52 0.90 -19.28
CA LEU A 78 -0.45 -0.01 -19.88
C LEU A 78 -1.45 0.74 -20.76
N LEU A 79 -2.04 1.83 -20.25
CA LEU A 79 -3.02 2.64 -20.98
C LEU A 79 -2.43 3.25 -22.26
N ALA A 80 -1.13 3.58 -22.25
CA ALA A 80 -0.42 4.08 -23.44
C ALA A 80 -0.28 3.01 -24.54
N ARG A 81 -0.20 1.72 -24.18
CA ARG A 81 -0.07 0.59 -25.12
C ARG A 81 -1.39 -0.06 -25.49
N ARG A 82 -2.41 0.09 -24.65
CA ARG A 82 -3.73 -0.54 -24.78
C ARG A 82 -4.82 0.52 -24.86
N PRO A 83 -4.96 1.21 -26.02
CA PRO A 83 -5.98 2.24 -26.20
C PRO A 83 -7.40 1.67 -26.08
N ASP A 84 -7.59 0.37 -26.33
CA ASP A 84 -8.85 -0.37 -26.12
C ASP A 84 -9.31 -0.33 -24.66
N ILE A 85 -8.39 -0.54 -23.72
CA ILE A 85 -8.64 -0.45 -22.28
C ILE A 85 -8.86 1.01 -21.87
N GLY A 86 -8.06 1.92 -22.42
CA GLY A 86 -8.20 3.35 -22.17
C GLY A 86 -9.56 3.91 -22.60
N ALA A 87 -10.14 3.41 -23.71
CA ALA A 87 -11.48 3.80 -24.15
C ALA A 87 -12.56 3.37 -23.16
N LYS A 88 -12.50 2.13 -22.65
CA LYS A 88 -13.43 1.61 -21.63
C LYS A 88 -13.32 2.38 -20.31
N LEU A 89 -12.09 2.69 -19.89
CA LEU A 89 -11.83 3.50 -18.70
C LEU A 89 -12.42 4.92 -18.82
N LYS A 90 -12.19 5.59 -19.96
CA LYS A 90 -12.78 6.91 -20.24
C LYS A 90 -14.31 6.86 -20.27
N ALA A 91 -14.91 5.80 -20.80
CA ALA A 91 -16.36 5.63 -20.82
C ALA A 91 -16.93 5.50 -19.41
N GLU A 92 -16.25 4.81 -18.49
CA GLU A 92 -16.68 4.72 -17.09
C GLU A 92 -16.51 6.05 -16.35
N VAL A 93 -15.31 6.65 -16.42
CA VAL A 93 -15.00 7.92 -15.74
C VAL A 93 -15.83 9.08 -16.31
N GLY A 94 -16.16 9.04 -17.60
CA GLY A 94 -17.03 10.01 -18.27
C GLY A 94 -18.41 10.14 -17.60
N LYS A 95 -18.93 9.06 -16.98
CA LYS A 95 -20.22 9.08 -16.26
C LYS A 95 -20.22 9.94 -15.00
N LEU A 96 -19.03 10.31 -14.51
CA LEU A 96 -18.82 11.17 -13.35
C LEU A 96 -18.59 12.65 -13.72
N VAL A 97 -18.43 12.97 -15.01
CA VAL A 97 -18.26 14.36 -15.45
C VAL A 97 -19.53 15.15 -15.10
N GLY A 98 -19.36 16.26 -14.37
CA GLY A 98 -20.46 17.08 -13.88
C GLY A 98 -21.14 16.61 -12.59
N LYS A 99 -20.67 15.52 -11.97
CA LYS A 99 -21.20 15.02 -10.68
C LYS A 99 -20.23 15.30 -9.51
N PRO A 100 -20.75 15.48 -8.29
CA PRO A 100 -19.90 15.67 -7.10
C PRO A 100 -19.16 14.37 -6.77
N ARG A 101 -17.82 14.43 -6.72
CA ARG A 101 -16.94 13.27 -6.49
C ARG A 101 -17.01 12.79 -5.05
N THR A 102 -18.06 12.04 -4.71
CA THR A 102 -18.21 11.44 -3.38
C THR A 102 -17.49 10.09 -3.30
N TYR A 103 -17.16 9.66 -2.08
CA TYR A 103 -16.53 8.35 -1.83
C TYR A 103 -17.35 7.19 -2.43
N ILE A 104 -18.68 7.27 -2.34
CA ILE A 104 -19.59 6.26 -2.88
C ILE A 104 -19.43 6.16 -4.40
N GLN A 105 -19.41 7.30 -5.10
CA GLN A 105 -19.23 7.32 -6.55
C GLN A 105 -17.88 6.76 -7.00
N LEU A 106 -16.81 7.06 -6.25
CA LEU A 106 -15.49 6.49 -6.54
C LEU A 106 -15.45 4.99 -6.31
N ARG A 107 -16.15 4.49 -5.29
CA ARG A 107 -16.29 3.06 -5.02
C ARG A 107 -17.04 2.36 -6.15
N ASP A 108 -18.01 3.01 -6.77
CA ASP A 108 -18.84 2.39 -7.81
C ASP A 108 -18.16 2.30 -9.20
N LEU A 109 -16.92 2.80 -9.33
CA LEU A 109 -16.09 2.64 -10.53
C LEU A 109 -15.53 1.21 -10.62
N LYS A 110 -16.34 0.31 -11.18
CA LYS A 110 -16.04 -1.12 -11.28
C LYS A 110 -14.85 -1.37 -12.21
N TYR A 111 -14.82 -0.72 -13.37
CA TYR A 111 -13.77 -0.89 -14.36
C TYR A 111 -12.43 -0.34 -13.88
N VAL A 112 -12.43 0.80 -13.18
CA VAL A 112 -11.22 1.30 -12.50
C VAL A 112 -10.69 0.27 -11.51
N ARG A 113 -11.57 -0.32 -10.69
CA ARG A 113 -11.16 -1.33 -9.71
C ARG A 113 -10.56 -2.57 -10.36
N TRP A 114 -11.19 -3.05 -11.42
CA TRP A 114 -10.72 -4.15 -12.25
C TRP A 114 -9.34 -3.88 -12.84
N LEU A 115 -9.14 -2.72 -13.46
CA LEU A 115 -7.86 -2.26 -13.98
C LEU A 115 -6.77 -2.23 -12.89
N LEU A 116 -7.07 -1.68 -11.72
CA LEU A 116 -6.12 -1.62 -10.61
C LEU A 116 -5.75 -3.01 -10.09
N ASN A 117 -6.74 -3.90 -9.93
CA ASN A 117 -6.52 -5.26 -9.47
C ASN A 117 -5.67 -6.07 -10.46
N GLU A 118 -5.98 -5.99 -11.76
CA GLU A 118 -5.21 -6.68 -12.78
C GLU A 118 -3.80 -6.09 -12.92
N SER A 119 -3.65 -4.77 -12.72
CA SER A 119 -2.33 -4.14 -12.67
C SER A 119 -1.50 -4.66 -11.50
N PHE A 120 -2.08 -4.91 -10.33
CA PHE A 120 -1.39 -5.54 -9.21
C PHE A 120 -1.07 -7.02 -9.46
N ARG A 121 -1.88 -7.72 -10.26
CA ARG A 121 -1.62 -9.10 -10.64
C ARG A 121 -0.38 -9.19 -11.53
N VAL A 122 -0.36 -8.40 -12.62
CA VAL A 122 0.72 -8.41 -13.61
C VAL A 122 1.98 -7.70 -13.10
N TYR A 123 1.81 -6.54 -12.46
CA TYR A 123 2.91 -5.72 -11.93
C TYR A 123 2.74 -5.46 -10.43
N PRO A 124 2.91 -6.48 -9.56
CA PRO A 124 2.78 -6.34 -8.13
C PRO A 124 3.82 -5.39 -7.53
N VAL A 125 3.36 -4.56 -6.60
CA VAL A 125 4.17 -3.60 -5.86
C VAL A 125 3.86 -3.74 -4.36
N PRO A 126 4.75 -4.32 -3.53
CA PRO A 126 6.05 -4.95 -3.87
C PRO A 126 5.90 -6.39 -4.41
N PRO A 127 6.84 -6.86 -5.26
CA PRO A 127 6.81 -8.21 -5.85
C PRO A 127 7.29 -9.32 -4.91
N ILE A 128 8.00 -8.97 -3.83
CA ILE A 128 8.59 -9.91 -2.88
C ILE A 128 8.22 -9.49 -1.47
N ASN A 129 7.79 -10.47 -0.66
CA ASN A 129 7.47 -10.26 0.74
C ASN A 129 8.21 -11.30 1.58
N ALA A 130 9.09 -10.83 2.46
CA ALA A 130 9.82 -11.67 3.41
C ALA A 130 9.15 -11.66 4.80
N ARG A 131 9.30 -12.77 5.53
CA ARG A 131 8.83 -12.97 6.91
C ARG A 131 9.89 -13.74 7.68
N THR A 132 10.18 -13.30 8.90
CA THR A 132 11.12 -13.97 9.80
C THR A 132 10.35 -14.66 10.93
N GLY A 133 10.64 -15.92 11.19
CA GLY A 133 10.09 -16.66 12.31
C GLY A 133 10.58 -16.06 13.63
N ARG A 134 9.64 -15.64 14.49
CA ARG A 134 9.98 -15.16 15.85
C ARG A 134 10.21 -16.29 16.85
N ARG A 135 9.84 -17.51 16.47
CA ARG A 135 9.96 -18.74 17.24
C ARG A 135 10.31 -19.84 16.26
N ASP A 136 10.82 -20.96 16.77
CA ASP A 136 11.05 -22.17 16.00
C ASP A 136 9.78 -22.53 15.23
N THR A 137 9.85 -22.35 13.91
CA THR A 137 8.72 -22.50 13.00
C THR A 137 9.10 -23.51 11.93
N THR A 138 8.17 -24.40 11.63
CA THR A 138 8.31 -25.36 10.54
C THR A 138 7.22 -25.13 9.51
N ILE A 139 7.54 -25.30 8.22
CA ILE A 139 6.53 -25.31 7.16
C ILE A 139 6.21 -26.77 6.86
N PRO A 140 4.93 -27.19 7.00
CA PRO A 140 4.54 -28.54 6.65
C PRO A 140 4.60 -28.73 5.13
N LEU A 141 5.14 -29.88 4.69
CA LEU A 141 5.12 -30.35 3.29
C LEU A 141 6.02 -29.59 2.31
N VAL A 142 7.30 -29.41 2.66
CA VAL A 142 8.27 -28.76 1.77
C VAL A 142 9.64 -29.45 1.73
N GLY A 143 9.85 -30.50 2.53
CA GLY A 143 11.16 -31.12 2.73
C GLY A 143 11.21 -32.60 2.36
N GLY A 144 12.44 -33.10 2.18
CA GLY A 144 12.71 -34.50 1.89
C GLY A 144 12.50 -34.89 0.42
N PRO A 145 12.99 -36.07 -0.01
CA PRO A 145 12.87 -36.54 -1.40
C PRO A 145 11.42 -36.72 -1.87
N ASP A 146 10.49 -36.85 -0.93
CA ASP A 146 9.05 -37.03 -1.15
C ASP A 146 8.24 -35.74 -0.94
N GLY A 147 8.89 -34.64 -0.54
CA GLY A 147 8.26 -33.34 -0.28
C GLY A 147 7.34 -33.31 0.95
N LYS A 148 7.35 -34.34 1.81
CA LYS A 148 6.42 -34.44 2.96
C LYS A 148 7.07 -34.13 4.30
N SER A 149 8.39 -34.00 4.36
CA SER A 149 9.09 -33.73 5.60
C SER A 149 8.94 -32.27 6.03
N LEU A 150 8.98 -32.05 7.34
CA LEU A 150 9.01 -30.71 7.91
C LEU A 150 10.34 -30.04 7.62
N VAL A 151 10.30 -28.77 7.20
CA VAL A 151 11.50 -27.94 7.04
C VAL A 151 11.49 -26.90 8.14
N PHE A 152 12.58 -26.81 8.88
CA PHE A 152 12.81 -25.72 9.83
C PHE A 152 13.12 -24.44 9.06
N VAL A 153 12.39 -23.36 9.37
CA VAL A 153 12.48 -22.10 8.62
C VAL A 153 12.68 -20.93 9.57
N LEU A 154 13.80 -20.23 9.39
CA LEU A 154 14.08 -18.98 10.08
C LEU A 154 13.51 -17.78 9.30
N GLU A 155 13.57 -17.82 7.98
CA GLU A 155 13.05 -16.78 7.09
C GLU A 155 12.36 -17.41 5.87
N VAL A 156 11.20 -16.87 5.51
CA VAL A 156 10.46 -17.25 4.31
C VAL A 156 10.16 -16.01 3.48
N ALA A 157 10.42 -16.09 2.18
CA ALA A 157 10.01 -15.07 1.23
C ALA A 157 9.05 -15.69 0.20
N TYR A 158 7.98 -14.98 -0.12
CA TYR A 158 7.10 -15.35 -1.22
C TYR A 158 7.12 -14.27 -2.31
N HIS A 159 7.10 -14.73 -3.55
CA HIS A 159 7.23 -13.90 -4.74
C HIS A 159 5.85 -13.74 -5.39
N THR A 160 5.13 -12.66 -5.06
CA THR A 160 3.77 -12.42 -5.56
C THR A 160 3.74 -12.37 -7.08
N TRP A 161 4.79 -11.83 -7.71
CA TRP A 161 4.92 -11.81 -9.16
C TRP A 161 4.96 -13.20 -9.79
N ALA A 162 5.57 -14.18 -9.12
CA ALA A 162 5.62 -15.56 -9.62
C ALA A 162 4.30 -16.28 -9.31
N MET A 163 3.77 -16.09 -8.10
CA MET A 163 2.49 -16.68 -7.67
C MET A 163 1.33 -16.24 -8.57
N HIS A 164 1.28 -14.97 -8.97
CA HIS A 164 0.24 -14.41 -9.83
C HIS A 164 0.32 -14.88 -11.30
N ARG A 165 1.36 -15.65 -11.64
CA ARG A 165 1.57 -16.30 -12.95
C ARG A 165 1.57 -17.82 -12.88
N LEU A 166 1.23 -18.39 -11.73
CA LEU A 166 1.06 -19.83 -11.64
C LEU A 166 -0.21 -20.23 -12.41
N ARG A 167 -0.05 -20.99 -13.49
CA ARG A 167 -1.14 -21.57 -14.30
C ARG A 167 -2.21 -22.29 -13.48
N VAL A 168 -1.76 -22.97 -12.42
CA VAL A 168 -2.63 -23.67 -11.46
C VAL A 168 -3.67 -22.73 -10.84
N ILE A 169 -3.36 -21.44 -10.72
CA ILE A 169 -4.22 -20.43 -10.11
C ILE A 169 -4.87 -19.52 -11.16
N TYR A 170 -4.15 -19.15 -12.24
CA TYR A 170 -4.53 -18.04 -13.13
C TYR A 170 -4.84 -18.40 -14.60
N SER A 171 -5.16 -19.66 -14.92
CA SER A 171 -5.46 -20.18 -16.28
C SER A 171 -4.30 -20.00 -17.29
N GLU A 172 -4.47 -20.41 -18.56
CA GLU A 172 -3.39 -20.41 -19.59
C GLU A 172 -3.02 -19.02 -20.15
N ASP A 173 -3.84 -18.01 -19.89
CA ASP A 173 -3.59 -16.63 -20.33
C ASP A 173 -2.88 -15.81 -19.25
N GLU A 174 -2.06 -16.44 -18.39
CA GLU A 174 -1.54 -15.80 -17.17
C GLU A 174 -0.71 -14.53 -17.43
N ASP A 175 -0.06 -14.44 -18.59
CA ASP A 175 0.80 -13.31 -18.95
C ASP A 175 0.03 -12.17 -19.63
N GLU A 176 -1.21 -12.41 -20.06
CA GLU A 176 -2.02 -11.38 -20.69
C GLU A 176 -2.74 -10.51 -19.67
N PHE A 177 -2.67 -9.19 -19.90
CA PHE A 177 -3.42 -8.21 -19.13
C PHE A 177 -4.88 -8.19 -19.62
N VAL A 178 -5.79 -8.65 -18.77
CA VAL A 178 -7.24 -8.62 -18.99
C VAL A 178 -7.90 -7.94 -17.80
N ALA A 179 -8.35 -6.70 -17.99
CA ALA A 179 -8.93 -5.92 -16.88
C ALA A 179 -10.13 -6.66 -16.26
N GLU A 180 -10.97 -7.28 -17.08
CA GLU A 180 -12.21 -7.95 -16.66
C GLU A 180 -12.06 -9.39 -16.16
N ARG A 181 -10.83 -9.86 -15.86
CA ARG A 181 -10.56 -11.23 -15.37
C ARG A 181 -11.34 -11.58 -14.10
#